data_AF-K0IDJ7-F1
#
_entry.id   AF-K0IDJ7-F1
#
_cell.length_a   1.000
_cell.length_b   1.000
_cell.length_c   1.000
_cell.angle_alpha   90.00
_cell.angle_beta   90.00
_cell.angle_gamma   90.00
#
_symmetry.space_group_name_H-M   'P 1'
#
loop_
_entity.id
_entity.type
_entity.pdbx_description
1 polymer ?
#
loop_
_entity_poly.entity_id
_entity_poly.type
_entity_poly.pdbx_seq_one_letter_code
_entity_poly.pdbx_strand_id
1 'polypeptide(L)'
;MKAWHLEHVEKTIVRFIKGLSPDASSFEKRNYKKYGTISYCIKQIEYDMKHGVDKTEVMEILRKIRLAANYADLRQNAEAVERLERLEDQLSGAQKVEESLSWYNNAYREKSGRSW
;
A
#
# COMPACT_ATOMS: atom_id res chain seq x y z
N MET A 1 -0.87 -21.39 -11.96
CA MET A 1 0.01 -20.83 -10.90
C MET A 1 -0.11 -19.32 -10.79
N LYS A 2 0.16 -18.51 -11.83
CA LYS A 2 -0.01 -17.03 -11.79
C LYS A 2 -1.38 -16.53 -11.32
N ALA A 3 -2.48 -17.15 -11.78
CA ALA A 3 -3.84 -16.79 -11.36
C ALA A 3 -4.05 -16.87 -9.84
N TRP A 4 -3.43 -17.86 -9.19
CA TRP A 4 -3.46 -17.98 -7.73
C TRP A 4 -2.74 -16.83 -7.05
N HIS A 5 -1.59 -16.40 -7.59
CA HIS A 5 -0.84 -15.25 -7.07
C HIS A 5 -1.62 -13.93 -7.26
N LEU A 6 -2.31 -13.74 -8.38
CA LEU A 6 -3.17 -12.57 -8.59
C LEU A 6 -4.32 -12.52 -7.58
N GLU A 7 -4.98 -13.65 -7.35
CA GLU A 7 -6.03 -13.76 -6.33
C GLU A 7 -5.46 -13.50 -4.92
N HIS A 8 -4.26 -13.99 -4.65
CA HIS A 8 -3.58 -13.79 -3.37
C HIS A 8 -3.21 -12.31 -3.14
N VAL A 9 -2.75 -11.60 -4.17
CA VAL A 9 -2.51 -10.15 -4.12
C VAL A 9 -3.79 -9.40 -3.77
N GLU A 10 -4.89 -9.68 -4.49
CA GLU A 10 -6.18 -9.02 -4.23
C GLU A 10 -6.65 -9.26 -2.79
N LYS A 11 -6.59 -10.51 -2.30
CA LYS A 11 -6.93 -10.83 -0.89
C LYS A 11 -6.04 -10.12 0.12
N THR A 12 -4.74 -10.05 -0.16
CA THR A 12 -3.76 -9.39 0.71
C THR A 12 -4.07 -7.91 0.83
N ILE A 13 -4.34 -7.24 -0.29
CA ILE A 13 -4.70 -5.81 -0.33
C ILE A 13 -6.01 -5.59 0.40
N VAL A 14 -7.06 -6.36 0.09
CA VAL A 14 -8.38 -6.22 0.72
C VAL A 14 -8.30 -6.41 2.24
N ARG A 15 -7.52 -7.38 2.72
CA ARG A 15 -7.31 -7.58 4.15
C ARG A 15 -6.60 -6.39 4.81
N PHE A 16 -5.60 -5.83 4.13
CA PHE A 16 -4.86 -4.68 4.66
C PHE A 16 -5.76 -3.43 4.76
N ILE A 17 -6.49 -3.10 3.70
CA ILE A 17 -7.35 -1.90 3.67
C ILE A 17 -8.56 -2.01 4.62
N LYS A 18 -9.11 -3.21 4.79
CA LYS A 18 -10.21 -3.45 5.77
C LYS A 18 -9.81 -3.08 7.19
N GLY A 19 -8.52 -3.14 7.51
CA GLY A 19 -8.04 -2.78 8.84
C GLY A 19 -8.55 -3.73 9.92
N LEU A 20 -8.60 -3.24 11.15
CA LEU A 20 -9.14 -3.94 12.31
C LEU A 20 -10.51 -3.35 12.65
N SER A 21 -11.52 -4.19 12.81
CA SER A 21 -12.85 -3.75 13.27
C SER A 21 -12.77 -3.11 14.66
N PRO A 22 -13.56 -2.05 14.96
CA PRO A 22 -13.69 -1.52 16.31
C PRO A 22 -14.08 -2.59 17.34
N ASP A 23 -14.93 -3.53 16.91
CA ASP A 23 -15.45 -4.63 17.74
C ASP A 23 -14.59 -5.90 17.66
N ALA A 24 -13.35 -5.79 17.16
CA ALA A 24 -12.50 -6.95 16.94
C ALA A 24 -12.17 -7.70 18.24
N SER A 25 -12.25 -9.02 18.15
CA SER A 25 -11.85 -9.95 19.20
C SER A 25 -10.36 -9.87 19.51
N SER A 26 -9.96 -10.38 20.67
CA SER A 26 -8.54 -10.49 21.06
C SER A 26 -7.72 -11.32 20.05
N PHE A 27 -8.33 -12.29 19.38
CA PHE A 27 -7.68 -13.08 18.34
C PHE A 27 -7.41 -12.24 17.07
N GLU A 28 -8.40 -11.49 16.61
CA GLU A 28 -8.26 -10.60 15.46
C GLU A 28 -7.25 -9.48 15.72
N LYS A 29 -7.24 -8.91 16.92
CA LYS A 29 -6.22 -7.94 17.36
C LYS A 29 -4.80 -8.50 17.25
N ARG A 30 -4.57 -9.74 17.70
CA ARG A 30 -3.27 -10.42 17.59
C ARG A 30 -2.88 -10.69 16.13
N ASN A 31 -3.82 -11.17 15.32
CA ASN A 31 -3.58 -11.41 13.90
C ASN A 31 -3.26 -10.12 13.15
N TYR A 32 -3.99 -9.04 13.43
CA TYR A 32 -3.76 -7.74 12.83
C TYR A 32 -2.37 -7.19 13.18
N LYS A 33 -1.93 -7.33 14.44
CA LYS A 33 -0.55 -6.95 14.82
C LYS A 33 0.52 -7.68 14.00
N LYS A 34 0.28 -8.95 13.66
CA LYS A 34 1.24 -9.78 12.92
C LYS A 34 1.18 -9.57 11.40
N TYR A 35 -0.02 -9.33 10.86
CA TYR A 35 -0.27 -9.44 9.43
C TYR A 35 -0.97 -8.23 8.80
N GLY A 36 -1.52 -7.32 9.60
CA GLY A 36 -2.30 -6.15 9.15
C GLY A 36 -1.45 -4.92 8.84
N THR A 37 -0.12 -5.03 8.84
CA THR A 37 0.77 -3.90 8.60
C THR A 37 1.05 -3.72 7.11
N ILE A 38 1.34 -2.47 6.70
CA ILE A 38 1.70 -2.15 5.31
C ILE A 38 2.97 -2.90 4.88
N SER A 39 3.97 -3.03 5.76
CA SER A 39 5.20 -3.78 5.48
C SER A 39 4.94 -5.26 5.24
N TYR A 40 3.98 -5.87 5.95
CA TYR A 40 3.59 -7.26 5.68
C TYR A 40 2.87 -7.37 4.34
N CYS A 41 1.94 -6.46 4.05
CA CYS A 41 1.22 -6.40 2.77
C CYS A 41 2.20 -6.31 1.59
N ILE A 42 3.14 -5.37 1.63
CA ILE A 42 4.18 -5.21 0.59
C ILE A 42 5.01 -6.47 0.43
N LYS A 43 5.47 -7.10 1.52
CA LYS A 43 6.25 -8.34 1.43
C LYS A 43 5.51 -9.49 0.75
N GLN A 44 4.19 -9.59 0.96
CA GLN A 44 3.37 -10.58 0.26
C GLN A 44 3.25 -10.26 -1.22
N ILE A 45 2.97 -9.00 -1.57
CA ILE A 45 2.92 -8.55 -2.97
C ILE A 45 4.26 -8.80 -3.68
N GLU A 46 5.38 -8.46 -3.05
CA GLU A 46 6.73 -8.72 -3.58
C GLU A 46 6.99 -10.22 -3.77
N TYR A 47 6.48 -11.07 -2.87
CA TYR A 47 6.54 -12.52 -3.04
C TYR A 47 5.75 -12.95 -4.27
N ASP A 48 4.51 -12.50 -4.43
CA ASP A 48 3.69 -12.82 -5.60
C ASP A 48 4.31 -12.29 -6.90
N MET A 49 4.95 -11.12 -6.85
CA MET A 49 5.68 -10.57 -8.00
C MET A 49 6.86 -11.45 -8.42
N LYS A 50 7.60 -12.02 -7.46
CA LYS A 50 8.67 -12.99 -7.75
C LYS A 50 8.15 -14.29 -8.38
N HIS A 51 6.84 -14.55 -8.31
CA HIS A 51 6.20 -15.74 -8.87
C HIS A 51 5.35 -15.42 -10.11
N GLY A 52 5.60 -14.27 -10.75
CA GLY A 52 5.07 -13.94 -12.08
C GLY A 52 3.91 -12.97 -12.12
N VAL A 53 3.58 -12.32 -11.00
CA VAL A 53 2.70 -11.15 -10.99
C VAL A 53 3.49 -9.90 -11.39
N ASP A 54 3.00 -9.17 -12.38
CA ASP A 54 3.63 -7.93 -12.81
C ASP A 54 3.15 -6.74 -11.98
N LYS A 55 4.01 -5.73 -11.85
CA LYS A 55 3.67 -4.49 -11.14
C LYS A 55 2.41 -3.84 -11.72
N THR A 56 2.23 -3.88 -13.04
CA THR A 56 1.04 -3.34 -13.72
C THR A 56 -0.23 -4.05 -13.28
N GLU A 57 -0.20 -5.37 -13.11
CA GLU A 57 -1.35 -6.16 -12.63
C GLU A 57 -1.68 -5.81 -11.18
N VAL A 58 -0.68 -5.57 -10.33
CA VAL A 58 -0.90 -5.07 -8.96
C VAL A 58 -1.60 -3.70 -9.01
N MET A 59 -1.18 -2.79 -9.88
CA MET A 59 -1.83 -1.48 -10.05
C MET A 59 -3.26 -1.61 -10.59
N GLU A 60 -3.52 -2.56 -11.49
CA GLU A 60 -4.87 -2.86 -11.97
C GLU A 60 -5.78 -3.39 -10.86
N ILE A 61 -5.26 -4.23 -9.96
CA ILE A 61 -5.99 -4.69 -8.77
C ILE A 61 -6.32 -3.50 -7.84
N LEU A 62 -5.36 -2.60 -7.57
CA LEU A 62 -5.61 -1.39 -6.78
C LEU A 62 -6.71 -0.53 -7.41
N ARG A 63 -6.63 -0.30 -8.73
CA ARG A 63 -7.65 0.44 -9.48
C ARG A 63 -9.02 -0.25 -9.45
N LYS A 64 -9.06 -1.57 -9.57
CA LYS A 64 -10.29 -2.38 -9.44
C LYS A 64 -10.92 -2.16 -8.07
N ILE A 65 -10.14 -2.24 -6.99
CA ILE A 65 -10.63 -1.99 -5.62
C ILE A 65 -11.18 -0.57 -5.49
N ARG A 66 -10.52 0.41 -6.11
CA ARG A 66 -10.91 1.82 -6.07
C ARG A 66 -12.20 2.13 -6.84
N LEU A 67 -12.54 1.37 -7.87
CA LEU A 67 -13.63 1.73 -8.79
C LEU A 67 -14.79 0.74 -8.80
N ALA A 68 -14.54 -0.54 -8.57
CA ALA A 68 -15.56 -1.57 -8.77
C ALA A 68 -16.64 -1.51 -7.69
N ALA A 69 -17.90 -1.75 -8.09
CA ALA A 69 -19.06 -1.62 -7.22
C ALA A 69 -19.04 -2.59 -6.03
N ASN A 70 -18.40 -3.75 -6.19
CA ASN A 70 -18.27 -4.77 -5.14
C ASN A 70 -17.36 -4.36 -3.97
N TYR A 71 -16.65 -3.23 -4.08
CA TYR A 71 -15.84 -2.64 -3.02
C TYR A 71 -16.39 -1.30 -2.51
N ALA A 72 -17.67 -1.02 -2.77
CA ALA A 72 -18.30 0.24 -2.37
C ALA A 72 -18.32 0.44 -0.85
N ASP A 73 -18.45 -0.65 -0.09
CA ASP A 73 -18.36 -0.68 1.37
C ASP A 73 -17.00 -0.17 1.87
N LEU A 74 -15.91 -0.60 1.24
CA LEU A 74 -14.55 -0.16 1.60
C LEU A 74 -14.34 1.33 1.32
N ARG A 75 -14.99 1.88 0.29
CA ARG A 75 -14.89 3.31 -0.05
C ARG A 75 -15.65 4.23 0.89
N GLN A 76 -16.65 3.71 1.61
CA GLN A 76 -17.36 4.47 2.63
C GLN A 76 -16.53 4.64 3.91
N ASN A 77 -15.49 3.83 4.09
CA ASN A 77 -14.58 3.91 5.23
C ASN A 77 -13.36 4.77 4.87
N ALA A 78 -13.27 5.96 5.46
CA ALA A 78 -12.17 6.90 5.23
C ALA A 78 -10.79 6.30 5.54
N GLU A 79 -10.67 5.50 6.61
CA GLU A 79 -9.39 4.85 6.93
C GLU A 79 -9.00 3.77 5.91
N ALA A 80 -9.98 3.09 5.32
CA ALA A 80 -9.71 2.09 4.29
C ALA A 80 -9.23 2.76 2.99
N VAL A 81 -9.79 3.92 2.65
CA VAL A 81 -9.32 4.76 1.54
C VAL A 81 -7.90 5.27 1.80
N GLU A 82 -7.61 5.80 2.99
CA GLU A 82 -6.27 6.26 3.37
C GLU A 82 -5.23 5.12 3.30
N ARG A 83 -5.57 3.92 3.79
CA ARG A 83 -4.71 2.74 3.68
C ARG A 83 -4.46 2.36 2.23
N LEU A 84 -5.48 2.41 1.37
CA LEU A 84 -5.34 2.11 -0.05
C LEU A 84 -4.41 3.10 -0.75
N GLU A 85 -4.56 4.40 -0.49
CA GLU A 85 -3.69 5.47 -1.03
C GLU A 85 -2.24 5.27 -0.59
N ARG A 86 -2.03 5.08 0.72
CA ARG A 86 -0.68 4.86 1.25
C ARG A 86 0.00 3.63 0.63
N LEU A 87 -0.74 2.56 0.37
CA LEU A 87 -0.19 1.38 -0.30
C LEU A 87 0.18 1.67 -1.76
N GLU A 88 -0.69 2.38 -2.47
CA GLU A 88 -0.46 2.82 -3.85
C GLU A 88 0.80 3.72 -3.95
N ASP A 89 1.01 4.65 -3.02
CA ASP A 89 2.18 5.52 -2.95
C ASP A 89 3.49 4.74 -2.72
N GLN A 90 3.46 3.74 -1.83
CA GLN A 90 4.64 2.92 -1.57
C GLN A 90 4.99 2.02 -2.75
N LEU A 91 3.98 1.48 -3.44
CA LEU A 91 4.19 0.60 -4.61
C LEU A 91 4.58 1.40 -5.85
N SER A 92 4.01 2.59 -6.07
CA SER A 92 4.40 3.48 -7.16
C SER A 92 5.84 3.98 -7.00
N GLY A 93 6.34 4.04 -5.75
CA GLY A 93 7.67 4.54 -5.42
C GLY A 93 7.70 6.05 -5.18
N ALA A 94 6.53 6.69 -5.10
CA ALA A 94 6.38 8.12 -4.87
C ALA A 94 7.14 8.59 -3.62
N GLN A 95 7.13 7.78 -2.56
CA GLN A 95 7.80 8.10 -1.29
C GLN A 95 9.34 8.15 -1.43
N LYS A 96 9.95 7.25 -2.22
CA LYS A 96 11.40 7.26 -2.47
C LYS A 96 11.83 8.44 -3.33
N VAL A 97 10.98 8.84 -4.27
CA VAL A 97 11.22 9.98 -5.15
C VAL A 97 11.15 11.28 -4.34
N GLU A 98 10.14 11.43 -3.49
CA GLU A 98 9.96 12.61 -2.63
C GLU A 98 11.09 12.76 -1.59
N GLU A 99 11.50 11.67 -0.93
CA GLU A 99 12.65 11.67 0.00
C GLU A 99 13.97 12.05 -0.71
N SER A 100 14.19 11.53 -1.92
CA SER A 100 15.37 11.85 -2.74
C SER A 100 15.37 13.31 -3.21
N LEU A 101 14.20 13.84 -3.59
CA LEU A 101 14.04 15.25 -3.98
C LEU A 101 14.14 16.20 -2.79
N SER A 102 13.67 15.81 -1.61
CA SER A 102 13.81 16.58 -0.37
C SER A 102 15.28 16.77 0.03
N TRP A 103 16.10 15.70 -0.06
CA TRP A 103 17.55 15.79 0.14
C TRP A 103 18.19 16.75 -0.87
N TYR A 104 17.84 16.63 -2.15
CA TYR A 104 18.35 17.52 -3.21
C TYR A 104 17.98 18.98 -2.92
N ASN A 105 16.70 19.27 -2.64
CA ASN A 105 16.22 20.63 -2.40
C ASN A 105 16.85 21.27 -1.14
N ASN A 106 17.04 20.50 -0.06
CA ASN A 106 17.71 20.99 1.14
C ASN A 106 19.21 21.27 0.91
N ALA A 107 19.92 20.40 0.18
CA ALA A 107 21.34 20.57 -0.12
C ALA A 107 21.64 21.83 -0.97
N TYR A 108 20.71 22.25 -1.83
CA TYR A 108 20.86 23.48 -2.62
C TYR A 108 20.37 24.74 -1.89
N ARG A 109 19.43 24.61 -0.93
CA ARG A 109 18.96 25.72 -0.09
C ARG A 109 20.04 26.26 0.84
N GLU A 110 20.94 25.41 1.34
CA GLU A 110 22.07 25.81 2.21
C GLU A 110 23.19 26.52 1.43
N LYS A 111 23.34 26.24 0.13
CA LYS A 111 24.35 26.88 -0.73
C LYS A 111 23.95 28.29 -1.19
N SER A 112 22.66 28.58 -1.28
CA SER A 112 22.16 29.91 -1.64
C SER A 112 22.09 30.90 -0.45
N GLY A 113 22.36 30.45 0.78
CA GLY A 113 22.29 31.27 2.00
C GLY A 113 23.62 31.90 2.45
N ARG A 114 24.75 31.58 1.80
CA ARG A 114 26.03 32.27 2.02
C ARG A 114 26.27 33.29 0.91
N SER A 115 25.65 34.47 1.06
CA SER A 115 26.17 35.67 0.41
C SER A 115 27.27 36.23 1.31
N TRP A 116 28.45 36.45 0.73
CA TRP A 116 29.55 37.21 1.34
C TRP A 116 29.15 38.67 1.55
#